data_AF-A0A520QDT8-F1
#
_entry.id   AF-A0A520QDT8-F1
#
_cell.length_a   1.000
_cell.length_b   1.000
_cell.length_c   1.000
_cell.angle_alpha   90.00
_cell.angle_beta   90.00
_cell.angle_gamma   90.00
#
_symmetry.space_group_name_H-M   'P 1'
#
loop_
_entity.id
_entity.type
_entity.pdbx_description
1 polymer ?
#
loop_
_entity_poly.entity_id
_entity_poly.type
_entity_poly.pdbx_seq_one_letter_code
_entity_poly.pdbx_strand_id
1 'polypeptide(L)'
;MANTPNSSSQQILHLLSKGLHATALDQAEKLKNEDPKSGRLTLLRVYAQMNDFLGFTNCLEECTAEQVPDDLLPFTIRSMIFTGQNEAATTLAQSLLTDEISPDRKLVVGSIFEELGDEIQAQKIIDEIPPSIQKDARFKILQARMAINRKDYQSACSVLEDAKSTFPAGLGPMVVRMMQAEIGFLLGRVYDKLGDYDSAWQAAADAHIAKPEAFDVDRLEDQATRIMDFFTRERIQQMTQASEQPVEPLLVMGNPRSGTTLLDTILGMHPEVVSGGELSIGAQLEGKLTPVLDSYLGYPECLAELRTQDANALAHTYSNAVGQLSQGRRFVTNKALNINMQYGFLRCVAPGMRTISLHRHPLDNCVSCFMSLIPMRGHGYVQDQEKMARVWIARRKLQDHWAEVMTEDPILQLHYESMVNNQTLETKRILEFLNLDFDENCLRFHESDTVAATVSSKQVQQPMYNTSAGRWQRYEKHLLVLIDRLDFWLR
;
A
#
# COMPACT_ATOMS: atom_id res chain seq x y z
N MET A 1 -32.21 31.71 24.19
CA MET A 1 -31.87 30.27 24.05
C MET A 1 -31.35 30.06 22.64
N ALA A 2 -30.05 30.24 22.45
CA ALA A 2 -29.36 29.94 21.21
C ALA A 2 -28.82 28.51 21.34
N ASN A 3 -29.35 27.58 20.55
CA ASN A 3 -28.89 26.20 20.49
C ASN A 3 -27.73 26.11 19.48
N THR A 4 -26.52 25.90 19.97
CA THR A 4 -25.47 25.16 19.25
C THR A 4 -24.53 24.56 20.28
N PRO A 5 -24.28 23.25 20.17
CA PRO A 5 -22.89 22.82 19.98
C PRO A 5 -22.77 21.80 18.84
N ASN A 6 -21.84 22.05 17.91
CA ASN A 6 -21.34 21.06 16.95
C ASN A 6 -20.91 19.79 17.70
N SER A 7 -21.48 18.64 17.35
CA SER A 7 -21.09 17.33 17.93
C SER A 7 -19.59 17.06 17.77
N SER A 8 -18.96 16.33 18.71
CA SER A 8 -17.54 15.96 18.64
C SER A 8 -17.17 15.31 17.29
N SER A 9 -18.08 14.51 16.73
CA SER A 9 -17.94 13.94 15.38
C SER A 9 -17.81 14.99 14.28
N GLN A 10 -18.60 16.07 14.31
CA GLN A 10 -18.49 17.15 13.31
C GLN A 10 -17.16 17.89 13.39
N GLN A 11 -16.61 18.06 14.60
CA GLN A 11 -15.28 18.65 14.76
C GLN A 11 -14.19 17.74 14.16
N ILE A 12 -14.29 16.44 14.40
CA ILE A 12 -13.37 15.44 13.82
C ILE A 12 -13.45 15.43 12.29
N LEU A 13 -14.66 15.41 11.73
CA LEU A 13 -14.85 15.49 10.27
C LEU A 13 -14.34 16.82 9.69
N HIS A 14 -14.42 17.92 10.46
CA HIS A 14 -13.82 19.19 10.05
C HIS A 14 -12.30 19.10 9.99
N LEU A 15 -11.64 18.44 10.95
CA LEU A 15 -10.19 18.20 10.91
C LEU A 15 -9.79 17.41 9.65
N LEU A 16 -10.57 16.40 9.28
CA LEU A 16 -10.35 15.66 8.03
C LEU A 16 -10.45 16.58 6.81
N SER A 17 -11.45 17.47 6.76
CA SER A 17 -11.60 18.44 5.66
C SER A 17 -10.41 19.40 5.54
N LYS A 18 -9.64 19.60 6.62
CA LYS A 18 -8.40 20.39 6.66
C LYS A 18 -7.15 19.56 6.41
N GLY A 19 -7.28 18.26 6.14
CA GLY A 19 -6.15 17.35 5.92
C GLY A 19 -5.44 16.90 7.20
N LEU A 20 -5.97 17.21 8.39
CA LEU A 20 -5.40 16.86 9.69
C LEU A 20 -5.77 15.42 10.11
N HIS A 21 -5.48 14.46 9.24
CA HIS A 21 -5.94 13.07 9.37
C HIS A 21 -5.45 12.37 10.65
N ALA A 22 -4.19 12.57 11.06
CA ALA A 22 -3.65 11.93 12.27
C ALA A 22 -4.35 12.42 13.54
N THR A 23 -4.59 13.73 13.63
CA THR A 23 -5.33 14.34 14.74
C THR A 23 -6.80 13.90 14.73
N ALA A 24 -7.42 13.82 13.56
CA ALA A 24 -8.78 13.33 13.42
C ALA A 24 -8.91 11.87 13.87
N LEU A 25 -7.95 11.01 13.52
CA LEU A 25 -7.90 9.62 13.95
C LEU A 25 -7.76 9.49 15.48
N ASP A 26 -6.81 10.20 16.10
CA ASP A 26 -6.62 10.18 17.56
C ASP A 26 -7.88 10.65 18.30
N GLN A 27 -8.52 11.71 17.82
CA GLN A 27 -9.77 12.19 18.40
C GLN A 27 -10.94 11.22 18.20
N ALA A 28 -10.99 10.52 17.06
CA ALA A 28 -12.02 9.51 16.80
C ALA A 28 -11.84 8.27 17.69
N GLU A 29 -10.61 7.83 17.94
CA GLU A 29 -10.31 6.76 18.91
C GLU A 29 -10.70 7.16 20.34
N LYS A 30 -10.43 8.41 20.75
CA LYS A 30 -10.91 8.94 22.03
C LYS A 30 -12.43 8.95 22.11
N LEU A 31 -13.10 9.41 21.05
CA LEU A 31 -14.55 9.41 20.98
C LEU A 31 -15.12 7.98 21.04
N LYS A 32 -14.47 6.98 20.44
CA LYS A 32 -14.87 5.56 20.56
C LYS A 32 -14.84 5.06 22.00
N ASN A 33 -13.92 5.55 22.83
CA ASN A 33 -13.89 5.19 24.25
C ASN A 33 -14.98 5.89 25.07
N GLU A 34 -15.40 7.09 24.67
CA GLU A 34 -16.43 7.89 25.36
C GLU A 34 -17.86 7.54 24.93
N ASP A 35 -18.08 7.42 23.63
CA ASP A 35 -19.33 7.04 22.97
C ASP A 35 -19.02 6.01 21.86
N PRO A 36 -19.05 4.70 22.19
CA PRO A 36 -18.63 3.65 21.27
C PRO A 36 -19.35 3.68 19.92
N LYS A 37 -20.65 3.99 19.90
CA LYS A 37 -21.43 4.01 18.66
C LYS A 37 -21.03 5.18 17.78
N SER A 38 -21.04 6.39 18.33
CA SER A 38 -20.68 7.59 17.57
C SER A 38 -19.21 7.57 17.15
N GLY A 39 -18.33 7.11 18.04
CA GLY A 39 -16.90 6.98 17.78
C GLY A 39 -16.59 5.97 16.68
N ARG A 40 -17.20 4.77 16.70
CA ARG A 40 -17.03 3.78 15.61
C ARG A 40 -17.49 4.30 14.25
N LEU A 41 -18.68 4.91 14.17
CA LEU A 41 -19.16 5.52 12.92
C LEU A 41 -18.25 6.66 12.44
N THR A 42 -17.71 7.46 13.38
CA THR A 42 -16.75 8.52 13.07
C THR A 42 -15.43 7.94 12.57
N LEU A 43 -14.93 6.87 13.19
CA LEU A 43 -13.73 6.15 12.75
C LEU A 43 -13.89 5.56 11.36
N LEU A 44 -15.03 4.93 11.04
CA LEU A 44 -15.29 4.45 9.69
C LEU A 44 -15.21 5.57 8.65
N ARG A 45 -15.73 6.77 8.95
CA ARG A 45 -15.61 7.95 8.06
C ARG A 45 -14.17 8.45 7.95
N VAL A 46 -13.42 8.47 9.05
CA VAL A 46 -11.99 8.83 9.08
C VAL A 46 -11.20 7.87 8.20
N TYR A 47 -11.35 6.56 8.41
CA TYR A 47 -10.67 5.53 7.64
C TYR A 47 -11.06 5.58 6.16
N ALA A 48 -12.35 5.76 5.84
CA ALA A 48 -12.82 5.91 4.46
C ALA A 48 -12.18 7.11 3.76
N GLN A 49 -12.11 8.27 4.43
CA GLN A 49 -11.47 9.46 3.86
C GLN A 49 -9.95 9.32 3.73
N MET A 50 -9.33 8.54 4.59
CA MET A 50 -7.91 8.19 4.51
C MET A 50 -7.59 7.10 3.49
N ASN A 51 -8.61 6.43 2.92
CA ASN A 51 -8.47 5.17 2.17
C ASN A 51 -7.74 4.06 2.95
N ASP A 52 -7.95 3.99 4.27
CA ASP A 52 -7.41 2.95 5.13
C ASP A 52 -8.40 1.79 5.23
N PHE A 53 -8.32 0.87 4.25
CA PHE A 53 -9.22 -0.28 4.17
C PHE A 53 -9.06 -1.24 5.36
N LEU A 54 -7.84 -1.44 5.87
CA LEU A 54 -7.60 -2.36 6.98
C LEU A 54 -8.16 -1.80 8.30
N GLY A 55 -7.87 -0.53 8.61
CA GLY A 55 -8.46 0.15 9.76
C GLY A 55 -9.98 0.19 9.67
N PHE A 56 -10.53 0.41 8.48
CA PHE A 56 -11.96 0.35 8.23
C PHE A 56 -12.55 -1.04 8.51
N THR A 57 -11.96 -2.11 7.96
CA THR A 57 -12.45 -3.49 8.16
C THR A 57 -12.44 -3.87 9.64
N ASN A 58 -11.35 -3.60 10.36
CA ASN A 58 -11.25 -3.90 11.78
C ASN A 58 -12.32 -3.13 12.58
N CYS A 59 -12.52 -1.85 12.26
CA CYS A 59 -13.57 -1.06 12.90
C CYS A 59 -14.98 -1.56 12.56
N LEU A 60 -15.17 -2.08 11.34
CA LEU A 60 -16.44 -2.61 10.85
C LEU A 60 -16.84 -3.92 11.55
N GLU A 61 -15.88 -4.80 11.83
CA GLU A 61 -16.13 -6.05 12.59
C GLU A 61 -16.65 -5.77 14.01
N GLU A 62 -16.26 -4.64 14.60
CA GLU A 62 -16.78 -4.19 15.89
C GLU A 62 -18.18 -3.55 15.81
N CYS A 63 -18.68 -3.27 14.60
CA CYS A 63 -19.97 -2.64 14.34
C CYS A 63 -21.11 -3.66 14.13
N THR A 64 -20.96 -4.94 14.48
CA THR A 64 -21.93 -6.04 14.17
C THR A 64 -23.39 -5.80 14.59
N ALA A 65 -23.70 -4.86 15.49
CA ALA A 65 -25.06 -4.46 15.88
C ALA A 65 -25.54 -3.14 15.23
N GLU A 66 -24.71 -2.46 14.45
CA GLU A 66 -24.95 -1.14 13.87
C GLU A 66 -25.12 -1.26 12.34
N GLN A 67 -26.20 -0.70 11.79
CA GLN A 67 -26.36 -0.62 10.35
C GLN A 67 -25.36 0.40 9.78
N VAL A 68 -24.47 -0.06 8.92
CA VAL A 68 -23.51 0.80 8.22
C VAL A 68 -24.27 1.85 7.41
N PRO A 69 -23.97 3.15 7.58
CA PRO A 69 -24.60 4.20 6.78
C PRO A 69 -24.46 3.95 5.28
N ASP A 70 -25.52 4.26 4.53
CA ASP A 70 -25.60 4.09 3.07
C ASP A 70 -24.42 4.72 2.32
N ASP A 71 -23.93 5.86 2.80
CA ASP A 71 -22.81 6.59 2.18
C ASP A 71 -21.45 5.88 2.35
N LEU A 72 -21.34 4.96 3.32
CA LEU A 72 -20.14 4.16 3.56
C LEU A 72 -20.17 2.81 2.84
N LEU A 73 -21.33 2.35 2.34
CA LEU A 73 -21.46 1.06 1.66
C LEU A 73 -20.50 0.89 0.47
N PRO A 74 -20.26 1.89 -0.41
CA PRO A 74 -19.24 1.76 -1.45
C PRO A 74 -17.83 1.51 -0.89
N PHE A 75 -17.48 2.13 0.23
CA PHE A 75 -16.18 1.91 0.88
C PHE A 75 -16.14 0.55 1.57
N THR A 76 -17.24 0.10 2.20
CA THR A 76 -17.38 -1.25 2.73
C THR A 76 -17.12 -2.32 1.67
N ILE A 77 -17.72 -2.17 0.48
CA ILE A 77 -17.49 -3.11 -0.63
C ILE A 77 -16.01 -3.10 -1.05
N ARG A 78 -15.39 -1.93 -1.17
CA ARG A 78 -13.95 -1.83 -1.49
C ARG A 78 -13.04 -2.41 -0.42
N SER A 79 -13.40 -2.28 0.86
CA SER A 79 -12.71 -2.95 1.96
C SER A 79 -12.83 -4.48 1.87
N MET A 80 -14.01 -4.99 1.48
CA MET A 80 -14.21 -6.42 1.20
C MET A 80 -13.33 -6.88 0.03
N ILE A 81 -13.29 -6.14 -1.08
CA ILE A 81 -12.37 -6.42 -2.21
C ILE A 81 -10.90 -6.41 -1.75
N PHE A 82 -10.52 -5.40 -0.96
CA PHE A 82 -9.16 -5.25 -0.43
C PHE A 82 -8.74 -6.45 0.43
N THR A 83 -9.70 -7.03 1.17
CA THR A 83 -9.50 -8.20 2.04
C THR A 83 -9.79 -9.53 1.37
N GLY A 84 -10.05 -9.55 0.05
CA GLY A 84 -10.28 -10.77 -0.72
C GLY A 84 -11.68 -11.37 -0.61
N GLN A 85 -12.63 -10.69 0.05
CA GLN A 85 -14.02 -11.12 0.20
C GLN A 85 -14.86 -10.79 -1.05
N ASN A 86 -14.40 -11.21 -2.24
CA ASN A 86 -14.96 -10.79 -3.53
C ASN A 86 -16.42 -11.26 -3.74
N GLU A 87 -16.80 -12.43 -3.24
CA GLU A 87 -18.18 -12.93 -3.35
C GLU A 87 -19.15 -12.11 -2.49
N ALA A 88 -18.77 -11.78 -1.25
CA ALA A 88 -19.53 -10.92 -0.37
C ALA A 88 -19.62 -9.48 -0.93
N ALA A 89 -18.51 -8.97 -1.45
CA ALA A 89 -18.43 -7.68 -2.14
C ALA A 89 -19.39 -7.63 -3.36
N THR A 90 -19.42 -8.70 -4.16
CA THR A 90 -20.30 -8.82 -5.32
C THR A 90 -21.77 -8.83 -4.91
N THR A 91 -22.12 -9.64 -3.90
CA THR A 91 -23.49 -9.72 -3.37
C THR A 91 -23.96 -8.36 -2.84
N LEU A 92 -23.11 -7.67 -2.07
CA LEU A 92 -23.43 -6.34 -1.55
C LEU A 92 -23.54 -5.31 -2.69
N ALA A 93 -22.65 -5.33 -3.68
CA ALA A 93 -22.72 -4.44 -4.85
C ALA A 93 -24.02 -4.63 -5.64
N GLN A 94 -24.45 -5.89 -5.84
CA GLN A 94 -25.72 -6.19 -6.48
C GLN A 94 -26.92 -5.67 -5.69
N SER A 95 -26.89 -5.76 -4.36
CA SER A 95 -27.97 -5.22 -3.52
C SER A 95 -28.12 -3.69 -3.62
N LEU A 96 -27.07 -2.98 -4.07
CA LEU A 96 -27.13 -1.54 -4.30
C LEU A 96 -27.83 -1.19 -5.62
N LEU A 97 -28.00 -2.14 -6.55
CA LEU A 97 -28.72 -1.93 -7.80
C LEU A 97 -30.23 -2.09 -7.57
N THR A 98 -30.88 -1.01 -7.11
CA THR A 98 -32.36 -0.92 -7.00
C THR A 98 -32.94 -0.12 -8.17
N ASP A 99 -34.26 -0.25 -8.43
CA ASP A 99 -34.93 0.41 -9.56
C ASP A 99 -34.85 1.96 -9.51
N GLU A 100 -34.68 2.55 -8.31
CA GLU A 100 -34.64 4.01 -8.08
C GLU A 100 -33.24 4.54 -7.70
N ILE A 101 -32.16 3.91 -8.18
CA ILE A 101 -30.80 4.38 -7.90
C ILE A 101 -30.40 5.61 -8.75
N SER A 102 -29.80 6.62 -8.09
CA SER A 102 -29.33 7.82 -8.78
C SER A 102 -28.24 7.51 -9.80
N PRO A 103 -28.12 8.28 -10.91
CA PRO A 103 -27.06 8.09 -11.89
C PRO A 103 -25.63 8.15 -11.30
N ASP A 104 -25.41 9.01 -10.30
CA ASP A 104 -24.14 9.07 -9.56
C ASP A 104 -23.83 7.77 -8.81
N ARG A 105 -24.83 7.19 -8.13
CA ARG A 105 -24.66 5.94 -7.40
C ARG A 105 -24.49 4.76 -8.36
N LYS A 106 -25.20 4.75 -9.52
CA LYS A 106 -24.95 3.79 -10.62
C LYS A 106 -23.50 3.81 -11.05
N LEU A 107 -22.92 4.99 -11.26
CA LEU A 107 -21.53 5.13 -11.68
C LEU A 107 -20.54 4.58 -10.65
N VAL A 108 -20.77 4.85 -9.36
CA VAL A 108 -19.95 4.28 -8.27
C VAL A 108 -20.03 2.76 -8.26
N VAL A 109 -21.23 2.19 -8.40
CA VAL A 109 -21.44 0.73 -8.44
C VAL A 109 -20.82 0.11 -9.71
N GLY A 110 -20.86 0.80 -10.85
CA GLY A 110 -20.20 0.36 -12.08
C GLY A 110 -18.67 0.29 -11.93
N SER A 111 -18.07 1.26 -11.25
CA SER A 111 -16.65 1.20 -10.87
C SER A 111 -16.34 0.00 -9.97
N ILE A 112 -17.22 -0.32 -9.03
CA ILE A 112 -17.05 -1.48 -8.14
C ILE A 112 -17.10 -2.79 -8.93
N PHE A 113 -18.04 -2.94 -9.87
CA PHE A 113 -18.08 -4.14 -10.72
C PHE A 113 -16.84 -4.26 -11.62
N GLU A 114 -16.31 -3.15 -12.14
CA GLU A 114 -15.02 -3.16 -12.85
C GLU A 114 -13.86 -3.61 -11.94
N GLU A 115 -13.81 -3.10 -10.71
CA GLU A 115 -12.80 -3.47 -9.71
C GLU A 115 -12.90 -4.96 -9.34
N LEU A 116 -14.12 -5.52 -9.29
CA LEU A 116 -14.40 -6.96 -9.07
C LEU A 116 -14.12 -7.84 -10.30
N GLY A 117 -13.89 -7.25 -11.48
CA GLY A 117 -13.72 -7.98 -12.73
C GLY A 117 -15.03 -8.46 -13.38
N ASP A 118 -16.20 -8.04 -12.88
CA ASP A 118 -17.50 -8.31 -13.51
C ASP A 118 -17.75 -7.33 -14.66
N GLU A 119 -17.09 -7.60 -15.79
CA GLU A 119 -17.19 -6.78 -17.00
C GLU A 119 -18.62 -6.69 -17.56
N ILE A 120 -19.46 -7.71 -17.31
CA ILE A 120 -20.84 -7.76 -17.81
C ILE A 120 -21.69 -6.72 -17.07
N GLN A 121 -21.66 -6.73 -15.73
CA GLN A 121 -22.41 -5.76 -14.94
C GLN A 121 -21.85 -4.34 -15.12
N ALA A 122 -20.52 -4.18 -15.18
CA ALA A 122 -19.91 -2.89 -15.44
C ALA A 122 -20.35 -2.32 -16.80
N GLN A 123 -20.37 -3.14 -17.86
CA GLN A 123 -20.83 -2.72 -19.18
C GLN A 123 -22.31 -2.37 -19.20
N LYS A 124 -23.16 -3.18 -18.55
CA LYS A 124 -24.60 -2.90 -18.44
C LYS A 124 -24.85 -1.52 -17.81
N ILE A 125 -24.10 -1.20 -16.75
CA ILE A 125 -24.19 0.12 -16.12
C ILE A 125 -23.76 1.20 -17.10
N ILE A 126 -22.63 1.05 -17.81
CA ILE A 126 -22.17 2.02 -18.81
C ILE A 126 -23.25 2.29 -19.87
N ASP A 127 -23.94 1.26 -20.35
CA ASP A 127 -24.97 1.35 -21.38
C ASP A 127 -26.25 2.05 -20.87
N GLU A 128 -26.53 1.97 -19.57
CA GLU A 128 -27.67 2.61 -18.92
C GLU A 128 -27.40 4.04 -18.41
N ILE A 129 -26.14 4.52 -18.44
CA ILE A 129 -25.81 5.87 -17.96
C ILE A 129 -26.43 6.95 -18.87
N PRO A 130 -27.25 7.87 -18.32
CA PRO A 130 -27.92 8.89 -19.12
C PRO A 130 -26.93 9.93 -19.70
N PRO A 131 -27.28 10.60 -20.82
CA PRO A 131 -26.42 11.60 -21.46
C PRO A 131 -25.93 12.72 -20.55
N SER A 132 -26.67 13.05 -19.48
CA SER A 132 -26.30 14.07 -18.50
C SER A 132 -25.01 13.75 -17.74
N ILE A 133 -24.69 12.47 -17.55
CA ILE A 133 -23.50 12.00 -16.81
C ILE A 133 -22.36 11.60 -17.76
N GLN A 134 -22.61 11.46 -19.07
CA GLN A 134 -21.57 11.02 -20.02
C GLN A 134 -20.39 12.00 -20.15
N LYS A 135 -20.57 13.26 -19.77
CA LYS A 135 -19.49 14.26 -19.72
C LYS A 135 -18.67 14.19 -18.42
N ASP A 136 -19.13 13.46 -17.42
CA ASP A 136 -18.47 13.32 -16.13
C ASP A 136 -17.14 12.57 -16.27
N ALA A 137 -16.08 13.10 -15.66
CA ALA A 137 -14.76 12.48 -15.71
C ALA A 137 -14.75 11.06 -15.11
N ARG A 138 -15.54 10.80 -14.06
CA ARG A 138 -15.66 9.48 -13.43
C ARG A 138 -16.23 8.45 -14.42
N PHE A 139 -17.17 8.86 -15.27
CA PHE A 139 -17.73 8.00 -16.31
C PHE A 139 -16.69 7.69 -17.39
N LYS A 140 -15.98 8.70 -17.87
CA LYS A 140 -14.90 8.50 -18.84
C LYS A 140 -13.77 7.63 -18.30
N ILE A 141 -13.40 7.78 -17.02
CA ILE A 141 -12.45 6.90 -16.33
C ILE A 141 -12.93 5.45 -16.34
N LEU A 142 -14.19 5.20 -15.99
CA LEU A 142 -14.77 3.85 -16.02
C LEU A 142 -14.74 3.26 -17.45
N GLN A 143 -15.14 4.01 -18.47
CA GLN A 143 -15.06 3.59 -19.86
C GLN A 143 -13.63 3.27 -20.31
N ALA A 144 -12.68 4.13 -19.94
CA ALA A 144 -11.27 3.91 -20.26
C ALA A 144 -10.70 2.67 -19.59
N ARG A 145 -11.01 2.42 -18.31
CA ARG A 145 -10.60 1.21 -17.59
C ARG A 145 -11.17 -0.06 -18.24
N MET A 146 -12.45 -0.04 -18.64
CA MET A 146 -13.07 -1.13 -19.41
C MET A 146 -12.35 -1.38 -20.75
N ALA A 147 -12.04 -0.33 -21.50
CA ALA A 147 -11.28 -0.44 -22.75
C ALA A 147 -9.86 -1.00 -22.51
N ILE A 148 -9.18 -0.56 -21.45
CA ILE A 148 -7.87 -1.09 -21.03
C ILE A 148 -7.94 -2.59 -20.68
N ASN A 149 -8.97 -3.03 -19.96
CA ASN A 149 -9.16 -4.44 -19.60
C ASN A 149 -9.33 -5.30 -20.86
N ARG A 150 -10.05 -4.79 -21.86
CA ARG A 150 -10.20 -5.38 -23.21
C ARG A 150 -8.98 -5.23 -24.12
N LYS A 151 -7.91 -4.58 -23.65
CA LYS A 151 -6.69 -4.24 -24.41
C LYS A 151 -6.94 -3.32 -25.62
N ASP A 152 -8.06 -2.61 -25.64
CA ASP A 152 -8.34 -1.55 -26.61
C ASP A 152 -7.72 -0.23 -26.14
N TYR A 153 -6.40 -0.16 -26.26
CA TYR A 153 -5.62 1.00 -25.81
C TYR A 153 -5.90 2.25 -26.64
N GLN A 154 -6.31 2.11 -27.91
CA GLN A 154 -6.60 3.27 -28.76
C GLN A 154 -7.89 3.97 -28.31
N SER A 155 -8.96 3.22 -28.07
CA SER A 155 -10.21 3.80 -27.54
C SER A 155 -10.00 4.37 -26.14
N ALA A 156 -9.27 3.65 -25.27
CA ALA A 156 -8.93 4.15 -23.94
C ALA A 156 -8.20 5.50 -24.00
N CYS A 157 -7.21 5.63 -24.91
CA CYS A 157 -6.46 6.87 -25.11
C CYS A 157 -7.40 8.02 -25.49
N SER A 158 -8.28 7.80 -26.47
CA SER A 158 -9.21 8.82 -26.95
C SER A 158 -10.15 9.30 -25.84
N VAL A 159 -10.70 8.37 -25.05
CA VAL A 159 -11.61 8.69 -23.94
C VAL A 159 -10.90 9.47 -22.84
N LEU A 160 -9.66 9.10 -22.52
CA LEU A 160 -8.88 9.75 -21.47
C LEU A 160 -8.39 11.14 -21.88
N GLU A 161 -7.98 11.35 -23.14
CA GLU A 161 -7.63 12.69 -23.63
C GLU A 161 -8.86 13.62 -23.65
N ASP A 162 -10.02 13.10 -24.06
CA ASP A 162 -11.29 13.82 -23.95
C ASP A 162 -11.65 14.12 -22.48
N ALA A 163 -11.38 13.21 -21.55
CA ALA A 163 -11.55 13.45 -20.11
C ALA A 163 -10.56 14.51 -19.57
N LYS A 164 -9.30 14.48 -20.00
CA LYS A 164 -8.28 15.46 -19.62
C LYS A 164 -8.69 16.86 -20.07
N SER A 165 -9.30 16.99 -21.25
CA SER A 165 -9.72 18.27 -21.83
C SER A 165 -10.87 18.97 -21.09
N THR A 166 -11.64 18.27 -20.24
CA THR A 166 -12.77 18.86 -19.51
C THR A 166 -12.37 19.56 -18.23
N PHE A 167 -11.13 19.36 -17.75
CA PHE A 167 -10.68 20.03 -16.53
C PHE A 167 -10.23 21.46 -16.80
N PRO A 168 -10.61 22.42 -15.93
CA PRO A 168 -10.13 23.79 -16.05
C PRO A 168 -8.60 23.85 -15.86
N ALA A 169 -7.97 24.84 -16.48
CA ALA A 169 -6.56 25.13 -16.24
C ALA A 169 -6.33 25.56 -14.78
N GLY A 170 -5.30 25.01 -14.14
CA GLY A 170 -4.92 25.32 -12.76
C GLY A 170 -5.32 24.26 -11.73
N LEU A 171 -5.01 24.53 -10.45
CA LEU A 171 -5.31 23.61 -9.34
C LEU A 171 -6.76 23.81 -8.87
N GLY A 172 -7.62 22.83 -9.16
CA GLY A 172 -9.00 22.79 -8.68
C GLY A 172 -9.13 22.23 -7.24
N PRO A 173 -10.36 21.98 -6.76
CA PRO A 173 -10.60 21.28 -5.50
C PRO A 173 -9.92 19.91 -5.45
N MET A 174 -9.56 19.41 -4.25
CA MET A 174 -8.82 18.15 -4.08
C MET A 174 -9.43 16.95 -4.84
N VAL A 175 -10.76 16.84 -4.88
CA VAL A 175 -11.44 15.77 -5.63
C VAL A 175 -11.16 15.83 -7.14
N VAL A 176 -11.09 17.03 -7.72
CA VAL A 176 -10.76 17.24 -9.14
C VAL A 176 -9.31 16.86 -9.40
N ARG A 177 -8.41 17.24 -8.50
CA ARG A 177 -6.98 16.95 -8.56
C ARG A 177 -6.69 15.45 -8.50
N MET A 178 -7.43 14.71 -7.67
CA MET A 178 -7.35 13.25 -7.61
C MET A 178 -7.76 12.60 -8.94
N MET A 179 -8.83 13.08 -9.58
CA MET A 179 -9.25 12.58 -10.89
C MET A 179 -8.25 12.93 -12.00
N GLN A 180 -7.69 14.14 -12.00
CA GLN A 180 -6.64 14.55 -12.94
C GLN A 180 -5.40 13.65 -12.82
N ALA A 181 -4.95 13.38 -11.59
CA ALA A 181 -3.84 12.48 -11.34
C ALA A 181 -4.14 11.06 -11.85
N GLU A 182 -5.33 10.53 -11.56
CA GLU A 182 -5.75 9.22 -12.03
C GLU A 182 -5.75 9.12 -13.56
N ILE A 183 -6.33 10.11 -14.25
CA ILE A 183 -6.35 10.18 -15.71
C ILE A 183 -4.94 10.24 -16.28
N GLY A 184 -4.05 11.04 -15.68
CA GLY A 184 -2.64 11.11 -16.10
C GLY A 184 -1.92 9.77 -15.98
N PHE A 185 -2.11 9.03 -14.89
CA PHE A 185 -1.54 7.68 -14.75
C PHE A 185 -2.16 6.66 -15.70
N LEU A 186 -3.47 6.73 -15.97
CA LEU A 186 -4.13 5.88 -16.97
C LEU A 186 -3.63 6.17 -18.38
N LEU A 187 -3.47 7.46 -18.75
CA LEU A 187 -2.84 7.87 -20.01
C LEU A 187 -1.41 7.35 -20.09
N GLY A 188 -0.62 7.52 -19.02
CA GLY A 188 0.74 6.98 -18.93
C GLY A 188 0.79 5.48 -19.23
N ARG A 189 -0.14 4.70 -18.66
CA ARG A 189 -0.26 3.27 -18.92
C ARG A 189 -0.66 2.97 -20.37
N VAL A 190 -1.60 3.72 -20.93
CA VAL A 190 -2.10 3.52 -22.30
C VAL A 190 -1.02 3.84 -23.33
N TYR A 191 -0.36 4.99 -23.21
CA TYR A 191 0.76 5.37 -24.06
C TYR A 191 1.92 4.37 -24.00
N ASP A 192 2.27 3.86 -22.81
CA ASP A 192 3.29 2.81 -22.66
C ASP A 192 2.93 1.54 -23.44
N LYS A 193 1.65 1.16 -23.45
CA LYS A 193 1.15 0.00 -24.20
C LYS A 193 1.10 0.23 -25.71
N LEU A 194 0.90 1.47 -26.13
CA LEU A 194 0.98 1.88 -27.53
C LEU A 194 2.43 2.09 -28.03
N GLY A 195 3.41 2.05 -27.12
CA GLY A 195 4.83 2.25 -27.44
C GLY A 195 5.26 3.73 -27.52
N ASP A 196 4.38 4.67 -27.17
CA ASP A 196 4.71 6.09 -27.08
C ASP A 196 5.24 6.44 -25.68
N TYR A 197 6.52 6.15 -25.45
CA TYR A 197 7.14 6.32 -24.14
C TYR A 197 7.32 7.79 -23.73
N ASP A 198 7.34 8.72 -24.68
CA ASP A 198 7.40 10.17 -24.37
C ASP A 198 6.09 10.67 -23.80
N SER A 199 4.99 10.41 -24.51
CA SER A 199 3.66 10.76 -24.03
C SER A 199 3.34 10.04 -22.72
N ALA A 200 3.81 8.79 -22.56
CA ALA A 200 3.65 8.04 -21.32
C ALA A 200 4.32 8.74 -20.14
N TRP A 201 5.59 9.14 -20.30
CA TRP A 201 6.35 9.82 -19.25
C TRP A 201 5.73 11.18 -18.91
N GLN A 202 5.38 11.96 -19.94
CA GLN A 202 4.75 13.27 -19.74
C GLN A 202 3.41 13.17 -19.02
N ALA A 203 2.57 12.17 -19.36
CA ALA A 203 1.30 11.97 -18.69
C ALA A 203 1.47 11.62 -17.20
N ALA A 204 2.49 10.83 -16.83
CA ALA A 204 2.83 10.56 -15.43
C ALA A 204 3.36 11.81 -14.71
N ALA A 205 4.19 12.63 -15.38
CA ALA A 205 4.66 13.90 -14.83
C ALA A 205 3.49 14.87 -14.55
N ASP A 206 2.57 15.00 -15.50
CA ASP A 206 1.34 15.78 -15.33
C ASP A 206 0.49 15.28 -14.15
N ALA A 207 0.42 13.96 -13.95
CA ALA A 207 -0.31 13.35 -12.84
C ALA A 207 0.28 13.76 -11.47
N HIS A 208 1.61 13.77 -11.35
CA HIS A 208 2.29 14.23 -10.13
C HIS A 208 2.06 15.73 -9.87
N ILE A 209 2.08 16.57 -10.91
CA ILE A 209 1.76 18.01 -10.81
C ILE A 209 0.31 18.21 -10.37
N ALA A 210 -0.61 17.38 -10.87
CA ALA A 210 -2.03 17.45 -10.53
C ALA A 210 -2.27 17.19 -9.04
N LYS A 211 -1.38 16.47 -8.34
CA LYS A 211 -1.48 16.20 -6.90
C LYS A 211 -0.10 16.06 -6.25
N PRO A 212 0.67 17.16 -6.03
CA PRO A 212 1.95 17.07 -5.40
C PRO A 212 1.75 16.79 -3.92
N GLU A 213 2.68 16.02 -3.38
CA GLU A 213 2.73 15.70 -1.96
C GLU A 213 4.03 16.24 -1.41
N ALA A 214 3.97 17.01 -0.31
CA ALA A 214 5.19 17.48 0.34
C ALA A 214 6.00 16.27 0.86
N PHE A 215 7.32 16.30 0.66
CA PHE A 215 8.21 15.27 1.15
C PHE A 215 9.53 15.89 1.59
N ASP A 216 9.86 15.65 2.86
CA ASP A 216 11.09 16.06 3.52
C ASP A 216 12.10 14.90 3.42
N VAL A 217 12.94 14.99 2.40
CA VAL A 217 13.97 13.97 2.11
C VAL A 217 15.14 14.07 3.09
N ASP A 218 15.47 15.27 3.56
CA ASP A 218 16.55 15.49 4.51
C ASP A 218 16.21 14.80 5.84
N ARG A 219 14.97 14.95 6.33
CA ARG A 219 14.49 14.23 7.52
C ARG A 219 14.56 12.72 7.37
N LEU A 220 14.27 12.17 6.19
CA LEU A 220 14.36 10.73 5.96
C LEU A 220 15.81 10.25 6.01
N GLU A 221 16.75 10.99 5.41
CA GLU A 221 18.18 10.66 5.44
C GLU A 221 18.77 10.79 6.85
N ASP A 222 18.39 11.83 7.60
CA ASP A 222 18.78 12.02 8.99
C ASP A 222 18.26 10.87 9.86
N GLN A 223 17.01 10.45 9.65
CA GLN A 223 16.44 9.29 10.35
C GLN A 223 17.18 8.00 9.99
N ALA A 224 17.47 7.76 8.71
CA ALA A 224 18.24 6.59 8.28
C ALA A 224 19.64 6.56 8.92
N THR A 225 20.32 7.70 8.98
CA THR A 225 21.64 7.84 9.59
C THR A 225 21.58 7.54 11.09
N ARG A 226 20.63 8.15 11.82
CA ARG A 226 20.42 7.87 13.25
C ARG A 226 20.14 6.40 13.54
N ILE A 227 19.38 5.73 12.67
CA ILE A 227 19.13 4.28 12.77
C ILE A 227 20.42 3.49 12.61
N MET A 228 21.21 3.76 11.56
CA MET A 228 22.47 3.04 11.33
C MET A 228 23.47 3.26 12.49
N ASP A 229 23.59 4.50 12.98
CA ASP A 229 24.48 4.84 14.10
C ASP A 229 24.04 4.20 15.42
N PHE A 230 22.73 4.12 15.67
CA PHE A 230 22.19 3.52 16.89
C PHE A 230 22.36 1.99 16.87
N PHE A 231 21.95 1.34 15.79
CA PHE A 231 21.91 -0.12 15.69
C PHE A 231 23.23 -0.72 15.19
N THR A 232 24.26 -0.64 16.02
CA THR A 232 25.52 -1.37 15.82
C THR A 232 25.38 -2.84 16.20
N ARG A 233 26.30 -3.69 15.73
CA ARG A 233 26.33 -5.12 16.07
C ARG A 233 26.39 -5.32 17.59
N GLU A 234 27.26 -4.57 18.26
CA GLU A 234 27.46 -4.66 19.71
C GLU A 234 26.19 -4.24 20.47
N ARG A 235 25.50 -3.20 19.99
CA ARG A 235 24.26 -2.76 20.62
C ARG A 235 23.17 -3.80 20.43
N ILE A 236 22.97 -4.32 19.22
CA ILE A 236 21.92 -5.31 18.91
C ILE A 236 22.02 -6.53 19.82
N GLN A 237 23.24 -7.04 20.06
CA GLN A 237 23.48 -8.19 20.95
C GLN A 237 23.10 -7.92 22.41
N GLN A 238 23.10 -6.66 22.84
CA GLN A 238 22.77 -6.23 24.20
C GLN A 238 21.34 -5.73 24.33
N MET A 239 20.62 -5.55 23.22
CA MET A 239 19.27 -5.01 23.25
C MET A 239 18.30 -5.98 23.89
N THR A 240 17.40 -5.43 24.70
CA THR A 240 16.26 -6.16 25.24
C THR A 240 15.36 -6.67 24.12
N GLN A 241 14.91 -7.91 24.25
CA GLN A 241 13.98 -8.56 23.34
C GLN A 241 12.85 -9.20 24.15
N ALA A 242 11.69 -9.37 23.52
CA ALA A 242 10.60 -10.15 24.10
C ALA A 242 10.99 -11.63 24.21
N SER A 243 10.40 -12.33 25.18
CA SER A 243 10.81 -13.70 25.52
C SER A 243 10.23 -14.79 24.62
N GLU A 244 8.98 -14.67 24.15
CA GLU A 244 8.33 -15.65 23.27
C GLU A 244 7.26 -14.99 22.38
N GLN A 245 6.99 -15.61 21.23
CA GLN A 245 5.81 -15.33 20.40
C GLN A 245 5.20 -16.62 19.82
N PRO A 246 3.85 -16.69 19.70
CA PRO A 246 3.14 -17.87 19.20
C PRO A 246 3.16 -18.03 17.67
N VAL A 247 3.54 -17.00 16.91
CA VAL A 247 3.59 -17.02 15.43
C VAL A 247 4.95 -16.47 15.00
N GLU A 248 5.57 -17.08 13.98
CA GLU A 248 6.83 -16.60 13.40
C GLU A 248 6.55 -15.52 12.34
N PRO A 249 6.89 -14.24 12.57
CA PRO A 249 6.63 -13.20 11.59
C PRO A 249 7.61 -13.33 10.42
N LEU A 250 7.10 -13.28 9.20
CA LEU A 250 7.90 -13.28 7.98
C LEU A 250 7.93 -11.88 7.37
N LEU A 251 8.99 -11.13 7.65
CA LEU A 251 9.15 -9.79 7.12
C LEU A 251 9.66 -9.85 5.67
N VAL A 252 8.97 -9.17 4.77
CA VAL A 252 9.45 -8.93 3.41
C VAL A 252 9.83 -7.46 3.31
N MET A 253 11.12 -7.19 3.41
CA MET A 253 11.68 -5.86 3.34
C MET A 253 12.01 -5.50 1.89
N GLY A 254 11.55 -4.34 1.41
CA GLY A 254 11.91 -3.87 0.08
C GLY A 254 11.34 -2.50 -0.22
N ASN A 255 11.81 -1.90 -1.31
CA ASN A 255 11.25 -0.64 -1.80
C ASN A 255 9.84 -0.85 -2.39
N PRO A 256 8.96 0.16 -2.38
CA PRO A 256 7.74 0.13 -3.19
C PRO A 256 8.10 -0.27 -4.61
N ARG A 257 7.27 -1.12 -5.23
CA ARG A 257 7.49 -1.57 -6.62
C ARG A 257 8.77 -2.40 -6.82
N SER A 258 9.33 -3.02 -5.79
CA SER A 258 10.45 -3.99 -5.93
C SER A 258 9.98 -5.43 -6.18
N GLY A 259 8.66 -5.69 -6.15
CA GLY A 259 8.10 -7.04 -6.31
C GLY A 259 7.67 -7.69 -5.00
N THR A 260 7.56 -6.92 -3.90
CA THR A 260 7.13 -7.45 -2.60
C THR A 260 5.75 -8.10 -2.65
N THR A 261 4.79 -7.53 -3.39
CA THR A 261 3.48 -8.16 -3.61
C THR A 261 3.59 -9.52 -4.31
N LEU A 262 4.47 -9.63 -5.32
CA LEU A 262 4.65 -10.89 -6.06
C LEU A 262 5.21 -11.98 -5.14
N LEU A 263 6.25 -11.65 -4.35
CA LEU A 263 6.81 -12.58 -3.38
C LEU A 263 5.77 -12.98 -2.32
N ASP A 264 5.03 -12.01 -1.79
CA ASP A 264 3.96 -12.22 -0.81
C ASP A 264 2.87 -13.16 -1.35
N THR A 265 2.45 -12.99 -2.62
CA THR A 265 1.49 -13.89 -3.26
C THR A 265 2.07 -15.28 -3.51
N ILE A 266 3.33 -15.41 -3.96
CA ILE A 266 4.01 -16.70 -4.13
C ILE A 266 4.04 -17.48 -2.82
N LEU A 267 4.40 -16.80 -1.73
CA LEU A 267 4.47 -17.39 -0.40
C LEU A 267 3.08 -17.74 0.14
N GLY A 268 2.08 -16.88 -0.06
CA GLY A 268 0.71 -17.11 0.38
C GLY A 268 0.03 -18.35 -0.22
N MET A 269 0.58 -18.92 -1.29
CA MET A 269 0.15 -20.20 -1.84
C MET A 269 0.60 -21.41 -1.01
N HIS A 270 1.59 -21.25 -0.14
CA HIS A 270 2.11 -22.34 0.68
C HIS A 270 1.15 -22.64 1.85
N PRO A 271 0.86 -23.91 2.20
CA PRO A 271 -0.09 -24.27 3.24
C PRO A 271 0.30 -23.77 4.65
N GLU A 272 1.58 -23.48 4.88
CA GLU A 272 2.09 -22.95 6.17
C GLU A 272 2.28 -21.42 6.22
N VAL A 273 1.88 -20.69 5.16
CA VAL A 273 2.10 -19.24 5.09
C VAL A 273 0.78 -18.51 4.80
N VAL A 274 0.45 -17.47 5.57
CA VAL A 274 -0.61 -16.50 5.22
C VAL A 274 0.02 -15.23 4.65
N SER A 275 -0.57 -14.72 3.57
CA SER A 275 -0.26 -13.39 3.05
C SER A 275 -0.89 -12.31 3.94
N GLY A 276 -0.09 -11.62 4.76
CA GLY A 276 -0.59 -10.53 5.62
C GLY A 276 -0.58 -9.15 4.95
N GLY A 277 0.05 -9.01 3.78
CA GLY A 277 0.04 -7.74 3.06
C GLY A 277 0.83 -6.62 3.75
N GLU A 278 0.33 -5.38 3.70
CA GLU A 278 0.96 -4.21 4.35
C GLU A 278 0.38 -4.01 5.76
N LEU A 279 0.95 -4.67 6.77
CA LEU A 279 0.46 -4.55 8.14
C LEU A 279 0.90 -3.22 8.77
N SER A 280 -0.08 -2.41 9.20
CA SER A 280 0.16 -1.12 9.84
C SER A 280 0.61 -1.22 11.31
N ILE A 281 0.52 -2.41 11.91
CA ILE A 281 0.83 -2.63 13.34
C ILE A 281 2.22 -2.16 13.74
N GLY A 282 3.23 -2.32 12.87
CA GLY A 282 4.60 -1.85 13.14
C GLY A 282 4.64 -0.32 13.34
N ALA A 283 4.01 0.44 12.43
CA ALA A 283 3.90 1.90 12.54
C ALA A 283 3.05 2.35 13.74
N GLN A 284 1.98 1.63 14.06
CA GLN A 284 1.17 1.91 15.23
C GLN A 284 1.94 1.73 16.54
N LEU A 285 2.78 0.68 16.64
CA LEU A 285 3.61 0.44 17.81
C LEU A 285 4.78 1.42 17.92
N GLU A 286 5.45 1.74 16.80
CA GLU A 286 6.53 2.74 16.79
C GLU A 286 6.01 4.09 17.32
N GLY A 287 4.83 4.52 16.88
CA GLY A 287 4.19 5.75 17.37
C GLY A 287 3.83 5.76 18.86
N LYS A 288 3.84 4.60 19.51
CA LYS A 288 3.57 4.42 20.96
C LYS A 288 4.84 4.18 21.78
N LEU A 289 6.02 4.18 21.17
CA LEU A 289 7.27 3.90 21.88
C LEU A 289 7.54 4.88 23.01
N THR A 290 7.63 6.19 22.73
CA THR A 290 7.90 7.21 23.77
C THR A 290 6.97 7.09 24.98
N PRO A 291 5.64 7.01 24.80
CA PRO A 291 4.73 6.88 25.93
C PRO A 291 4.87 5.57 26.70
N VAL A 292 5.09 4.44 26.00
CA VAL A 292 5.24 3.12 26.65
C VAL A 292 6.56 3.03 27.43
N LEU A 293 7.62 3.63 26.90
CA LEU A 293 8.95 3.62 27.50
C LEU A 293 9.15 4.71 28.57
N ASP A 294 8.19 5.63 28.72
CA ASP A 294 8.34 6.84 29.55
C ASP A 294 9.59 7.65 29.15
N SER A 295 9.85 7.72 27.83
CA SER A 295 11.08 8.26 27.27
C SER A 295 10.90 9.66 26.68
N TYR A 296 11.83 10.56 27.00
CA TYR A 296 11.94 11.88 26.35
C TYR A 296 12.68 11.83 25.01
N LEU A 297 13.29 10.69 24.65
CA LEU A 297 14.02 10.51 23.41
C LEU A 297 13.07 10.05 22.29
N GLY A 298 13.40 10.39 21.05
CA GLY A 298 12.71 9.85 19.88
C GLY A 298 13.24 8.47 19.48
N TYR A 299 12.54 7.80 18.57
CA TYR A 299 13.11 6.64 17.87
C TYR A 299 14.30 7.08 17.00
N PRO A 300 15.41 6.31 16.94
CA PRO A 300 15.65 5.02 17.62
C PRO A 300 16.17 5.08 19.07
N GLU A 301 16.61 6.24 19.55
CA GLU A 301 17.37 6.38 20.80
C GLU A 301 16.58 5.99 22.04
N CYS A 302 15.25 6.17 22.03
CA CYS A 302 14.38 5.72 23.13
C CYS A 302 14.47 4.22 23.41
N LEU A 303 14.87 3.40 22.44
CA LEU A 303 15.03 1.95 22.65
C LEU A 303 16.18 1.60 23.60
N ALA A 304 17.08 2.54 23.91
CA ALA A 304 18.07 2.35 24.98
C ALA A 304 17.41 2.18 26.37
N GLU A 305 16.17 2.63 26.52
CA GLU A 305 15.38 2.55 27.76
C GLU A 305 14.38 1.38 27.73
N LEU A 306 14.43 0.52 26.70
CA LEU A 306 13.52 -0.61 26.54
C LEU A 306 13.74 -1.68 27.63
N ARG A 307 12.75 -1.86 28.51
CA ARG A 307 12.74 -2.90 29.54
C ARG A 307 12.04 -4.16 29.02
N THR A 308 12.33 -5.32 29.62
CA THR A 308 11.75 -6.61 29.20
C THR A 308 10.22 -6.62 29.27
N GLN A 309 9.64 -5.97 30.29
CA GLN A 309 8.19 -5.83 30.42
C GLN A 309 7.57 -5.02 29.27
N ASP A 310 8.26 -3.98 28.80
CA ASP A 310 7.77 -3.14 27.70
C ASP A 310 7.87 -3.91 26.38
N ALA A 311 8.99 -4.59 26.15
CA ALA A 311 9.19 -5.46 24.99
C ALA A 311 8.11 -6.55 24.93
N ASN A 312 7.80 -7.21 26.05
CA ASN A 312 6.75 -8.23 26.13
C ASN A 312 5.34 -7.64 25.89
N ALA A 313 5.03 -6.45 26.40
CA ALA A 313 3.74 -5.80 26.17
C ALA A 313 3.55 -5.40 24.69
N LEU A 314 4.59 -4.85 24.07
CA LEU A 314 4.59 -4.51 22.65
C LEU A 314 4.51 -5.77 21.78
N ALA A 315 5.25 -6.83 22.14
CA ALA A 315 5.22 -8.14 21.50
C ALA A 315 3.81 -8.76 21.56
N HIS A 316 3.16 -8.71 22.71
CA HIS A 316 1.79 -9.22 22.86
C HIS A 316 0.80 -8.47 21.96
N THR A 317 0.97 -7.16 21.82
CA THR A 317 0.14 -6.34 20.92
C THR A 317 0.39 -6.69 19.45
N TYR A 318 1.66 -6.83 19.06
CA TYR A 318 2.04 -7.27 17.72
C TYR A 318 1.49 -8.67 17.40
N SER A 319 1.72 -9.62 18.30
CA SER A 319 1.29 -11.01 18.17
C SER A 319 -0.22 -11.15 18.09
N ASN A 320 -1.00 -10.35 18.82
CA ASN A 320 -2.45 -10.39 18.71
C ASN A 320 -2.91 -9.97 17.32
N ALA A 321 -2.35 -8.88 16.78
CA ALA A 321 -2.70 -8.39 15.45
C ALA A 321 -2.32 -9.39 14.34
N VAL A 322 -1.14 -10.01 14.45
CA VAL A 322 -0.67 -11.00 13.48
C VAL A 322 -1.37 -12.35 13.65
N GLY A 323 -1.59 -12.78 14.90
CA GLY A 323 -2.22 -14.06 15.24
C GLY A 323 -3.65 -14.18 14.74
N GLN A 324 -4.41 -13.08 14.76
CA GLN A 324 -5.76 -13.01 14.16
C GLN A 324 -5.74 -13.31 12.65
N LEU A 325 -4.66 -12.96 11.95
CA LEU A 325 -4.48 -13.21 10.52
C LEU A 325 -3.92 -14.61 10.23
N SER A 326 -3.24 -15.24 11.19
CA SER A 326 -2.48 -16.47 10.96
C SER A 326 -3.31 -17.64 10.45
N GLN A 327 -4.61 -17.70 10.77
CA GLN A 327 -5.48 -18.84 10.44
C GLN A 327 -4.89 -20.19 10.87
N GLY A 328 -4.05 -20.21 11.92
CA GLY A 328 -3.35 -21.42 12.39
C GLY A 328 -2.12 -21.83 11.56
N ARG A 329 -1.71 -21.03 10.56
CA ARG A 329 -0.48 -21.25 9.79
C ARG A 329 0.74 -20.71 10.53
N ARG A 330 1.91 -21.27 10.23
CA ARG A 330 3.19 -20.98 10.93
C ARG A 330 3.70 -19.57 10.67
N PHE A 331 3.67 -19.13 9.41
CA PHE A 331 4.16 -17.82 9.00
C PHE A 331 3.03 -16.89 8.60
N VAL A 332 3.16 -15.63 9.00
CA VAL A 332 2.37 -14.53 8.44
C VAL A 332 3.32 -13.53 7.84
N THR A 333 3.16 -13.26 6.54
CA THR A 333 3.99 -12.26 5.88
C THR A 333 3.60 -10.86 6.32
N ASN A 334 4.58 -9.98 6.41
CA ASN A 334 4.37 -8.55 6.51
C ASN A 334 5.30 -7.85 5.53
N LYS A 335 4.73 -7.11 4.58
CA LYS A 335 5.46 -6.37 3.55
C LYS A 335 5.24 -4.85 3.61
N ALA A 336 5.04 -4.31 4.81
CA ALA A 336 4.95 -2.87 5.03
C ALA A 336 6.18 -2.12 4.48
N LEU A 337 5.94 -1.01 3.77
CA LEU A 337 6.95 -0.29 2.97
C LEU A 337 7.97 0.52 3.78
N ASN A 338 7.83 0.52 5.11
CA ASN A 338 8.70 1.18 6.07
C ASN A 338 9.47 0.18 6.96
N ILE A 339 9.38 -1.14 6.72
CA ILE A 339 10.11 -2.15 7.50
C ILE A 339 11.61 -1.85 7.57
N ASN A 340 12.21 -1.31 6.51
CA ASN A 340 13.63 -0.92 6.49
C ASN A 340 13.99 0.16 7.54
N MET A 341 13.05 1.00 7.94
CA MET A 341 13.22 1.99 9.01
C MET A 341 12.89 1.43 10.39
N GLN A 342 12.02 0.42 10.46
CA GLN A 342 11.51 -0.14 11.71
C GLN A 342 12.23 -1.40 12.17
N TYR A 343 13.11 -1.94 11.34
CA TYR A 343 13.61 -3.30 11.46
C TYR A 343 14.22 -3.60 12.84
N GLY A 344 15.08 -2.70 13.33
CA GLY A 344 15.68 -2.85 14.66
C GLY A 344 14.66 -2.82 15.81
N PHE A 345 13.56 -2.06 15.68
CA PHE A 345 12.45 -2.11 16.63
C PHE A 345 11.67 -3.43 16.53
N LEU A 346 11.31 -3.85 15.32
CA LEU A 346 10.59 -5.10 15.09
C LEU A 346 11.38 -6.29 15.65
N ARG A 347 12.72 -6.27 15.53
CA ARG A 347 13.59 -7.29 16.13
C ARG A 347 13.42 -7.44 17.65
N CYS A 348 13.17 -6.35 18.37
CA CYS A 348 12.95 -6.37 19.81
C CYS A 348 11.61 -6.96 20.20
N VAL A 349 10.57 -6.74 19.39
CA VAL A 349 9.19 -7.12 19.74
C VAL A 349 8.74 -8.40 19.05
N ALA A 350 9.37 -8.83 17.97
CA ALA A 350 9.08 -10.04 17.21
C ALA A 350 10.31 -11.00 17.22
N PRO A 351 10.65 -11.59 18.38
CA PRO A 351 11.71 -12.60 18.46
C PRO A 351 11.43 -13.76 17.50
N GLY A 352 12.46 -14.28 16.85
CA GLY A 352 12.34 -15.39 15.88
C GLY A 352 11.84 -14.98 14.50
N MET A 353 11.68 -13.67 14.21
CA MET A 353 11.27 -13.23 12.88
C MET A 353 12.25 -13.70 11.78
N ARG A 354 11.69 -14.11 10.65
CA ARG A 354 12.46 -14.38 9.42
C ARG A 354 12.32 -13.18 8.50
N THR A 355 13.39 -12.87 7.76
CA THR A 355 13.40 -11.70 6.88
C THR A 355 13.91 -12.04 5.49
N ILE A 356 13.17 -11.61 4.48
CA ILE A 356 13.60 -11.60 3.08
C ILE A 356 13.77 -10.13 2.68
N SER A 357 15.00 -9.74 2.31
CA SER A 357 15.28 -8.42 1.75
C SER A 357 15.27 -8.50 0.23
N LEU A 358 14.25 -7.91 -0.38
CA LEU A 358 14.02 -7.88 -1.82
C LEU A 358 14.64 -6.63 -2.45
N HIS A 359 15.45 -6.87 -3.48
CA HIS A 359 16.11 -5.87 -4.30
C HIS A 359 15.57 -5.91 -5.72
N ARG A 360 15.62 -4.77 -6.40
CA ARG A 360 15.28 -4.62 -7.81
C ARG A 360 16.24 -3.63 -8.44
N HIS A 361 16.51 -3.76 -9.73
CA HIS A 361 17.34 -2.82 -10.47
C HIS A 361 16.89 -1.37 -10.20
N PRO A 362 17.81 -0.46 -9.80
CA PRO A 362 17.46 0.88 -9.31
C PRO A 362 16.56 1.64 -10.28
N LEU A 363 16.94 1.68 -11.56
CA LEU A 363 16.18 2.41 -12.58
C LEU A 363 14.81 1.78 -12.88
N ASP A 364 14.69 0.45 -12.86
CA ASP A 364 13.38 -0.20 -13.05
C ASP A 364 12.45 0.08 -11.86
N ASN A 365 13.01 0.11 -10.66
CA ASN A 365 12.28 0.47 -9.46
C ASN A 365 11.79 1.91 -9.53
N CYS A 366 12.68 2.86 -9.84
CA CYS A 366 12.37 4.28 -10.01
C CYS A 366 11.32 4.52 -11.09
N VAL A 367 11.48 3.95 -12.29
CA VAL A 367 10.47 4.05 -13.37
C VAL A 367 9.14 3.48 -12.90
N SER A 368 9.13 2.33 -12.24
CA SER A 368 7.89 1.76 -11.75
C SER A 368 7.23 2.61 -10.67
N CYS A 369 7.99 3.32 -9.84
CA CYS A 369 7.47 4.27 -8.85
C CYS A 369 6.89 5.52 -9.50
N PHE A 370 7.64 6.12 -10.44
CA PHE A 370 7.24 7.34 -11.13
C PHE A 370 5.98 7.14 -11.98
N MET A 371 5.86 5.99 -12.66
CA MET A 371 4.79 5.69 -13.62
C MET A 371 3.52 5.11 -12.98
N SER A 372 3.39 5.09 -11.64
CA SER A 372 2.29 4.45 -10.93
C SER A 372 1.66 5.37 -9.89
N LEU A 373 0.34 5.27 -9.73
CA LEU A 373 -0.40 5.91 -8.64
C LEU A 373 -0.15 5.17 -7.32
N ILE A 374 1.04 5.34 -6.74
CA ILE A 374 1.35 4.87 -5.39
C ILE A 374 0.54 5.74 -4.41
N PRO A 375 -0.08 5.17 -3.36
CA PRO A 375 -0.62 5.96 -2.26
C PRO A 375 0.44 6.96 -1.76
N MET A 376 0.26 8.25 -2.08
CA MET A 376 1.35 9.22 -2.00
C MET A 376 1.77 9.58 -0.57
N ARG A 377 0.95 9.25 0.43
CA ARG A 377 1.23 9.56 1.83
C ARG A 377 2.50 8.82 2.26
N GLY A 378 3.55 9.57 2.61
CA GLY A 378 4.87 9.02 2.94
C GLY A 378 5.73 8.64 1.73
N HIS A 379 5.25 8.89 0.50
CA HIS A 379 5.93 8.56 -0.75
C HIS A 379 6.02 9.74 -1.73
N GLY A 380 5.81 10.98 -1.27
CA GLY A 380 5.90 12.18 -2.11
C GLY A 380 7.27 12.42 -2.77
N TYR A 381 8.30 11.63 -2.45
CA TYR A 381 9.56 11.66 -3.19
C TYR A 381 9.41 11.19 -4.65
N VAL A 382 8.43 10.33 -4.97
CA VAL A 382 8.30 9.70 -6.31
C VAL A 382 7.98 10.67 -7.45
N GLN A 383 7.66 11.93 -7.15
CA GLN A 383 7.40 12.98 -8.13
C GLN A 383 8.66 13.70 -8.62
N ASP A 384 9.80 13.47 -7.97
CA ASP A 384 11.05 14.21 -8.19
C ASP A 384 12.23 13.22 -8.26
N GLN A 385 12.95 13.24 -9.39
CA GLN A 385 14.03 12.29 -9.63
C GLN A 385 15.20 12.41 -8.64
N GLU A 386 15.53 13.62 -8.19
CA GLU A 386 16.59 13.84 -7.21
C GLU A 386 16.18 13.24 -5.86
N LYS A 387 14.95 13.52 -5.42
CA LYS A 387 14.41 12.94 -4.18
C LYS A 387 14.28 11.42 -4.27
N MET A 388 13.87 10.90 -5.43
CA MET A 388 13.81 9.45 -5.67
C MET A 388 15.17 8.79 -5.52
N ALA A 389 16.22 9.33 -6.12
CA ALA A 389 17.57 8.78 -6.00
C ALA A 389 18.03 8.78 -4.53
N ARG A 390 17.87 9.92 -3.85
CA ARG A 390 18.23 10.08 -2.44
C ARG A 390 17.53 9.09 -1.53
N VAL A 391 16.21 8.95 -1.66
CA VAL A 391 15.43 7.97 -0.88
C VAL A 391 15.84 6.54 -1.22
N TRP A 392 16.04 6.22 -2.51
CA TRP A 392 16.48 4.88 -2.92
C TRP A 392 17.84 4.54 -2.28
N ILE A 393 18.81 5.46 -2.32
CA ILE A 393 20.15 5.29 -1.72
C ILE A 393 20.05 5.10 -0.21
N ALA A 394 19.30 5.96 0.49
CA ALA A 394 19.14 5.87 1.95
C ALA A 394 18.54 4.52 2.36
N ARG A 395 17.53 4.04 1.62
CA ARG A 395 16.91 2.74 1.89
C ARG A 395 17.84 1.57 1.55
N ARG A 396 18.61 1.67 0.47
CA ARG A 396 19.60 0.64 0.12
C ARG A 396 20.70 0.54 1.18
N LYS A 397 21.23 1.67 1.64
CA LYS A 397 22.20 1.72 2.75
C LYS A 397 21.66 1.08 4.02
N LEU A 398 20.39 1.33 4.36
CA LEU A 398 19.74 0.66 5.49
C LEU A 398 19.65 -0.86 5.29
N GLN A 399 19.26 -1.34 4.10
CA GLN A 399 19.23 -2.78 3.83
C GLN A 399 20.60 -3.43 3.96
N ASP A 400 21.65 -2.77 3.45
CA ASP A 400 23.04 -3.23 3.56
C ASP A 400 23.50 -3.23 5.03
N HIS A 401 23.20 -2.16 5.77
CA HIS A 401 23.48 -2.06 7.21
C HIS A 401 22.84 -3.22 7.97
N TRP A 402 21.54 -3.47 7.77
CA TRP A 402 20.84 -4.56 8.45
C TRP A 402 21.44 -5.93 8.13
N ALA A 403 21.80 -6.18 6.87
CA ALA A 403 22.46 -7.43 6.47
C ALA A 403 23.84 -7.61 7.15
N GLU A 404 24.56 -6.51 7.42
CA GLU A 404 25.87 -6.53 8.06
C GLU A 404 25.78 -6.73 9.59
N VAL A 405 24.84 -6.06 10.25
CA VAL A 405 24.76 -6.05 11.72
C VAL A 405 23.92 -7.20 12.30
N MET A 406 23.02 -7.80 11.52
CA MET A 406 22.11 -8.88 11.96
C MET A 406 22.72 -10.27 11.73
N THR A 407 23.68 -10.63 12.57
CA THR A 407 24.42 -11.90 12.42
C THR A 407 23.68 -13.12 12.97
N GLU A 408 22.77 -12.93 13.94
CA GLU A 408 22.03 -14.01 14.59
C GLU A 408 20.70 -14.32 13.88
N ASP A 409 20.15 -13.32 13.18
CA ASP A 409 18.89 -13.40 12.45
C ASP A 409 19.17 -13.15 10.95
N PRO A 410 19.64 -14.17 10.21
CA PRO A 410 20.12 -13.98 8.85
C PRO A 410 18.99 -13.49 7.94
N ILE A 411 19.30 -12.47 7.14
CA ILE A 411 18.39 -11.88 6.15
C ILE A 411 18.65 -12.52 4.79
N LEU A 412 17.63 -13.16 4.21
CA LEU A 412 17.74 -13.69 2.85
C LEU A 412 17.74 -12.55 1.84
N GLN A 413 18.84 -12.39 1.10
CA GLN A 413 18.96 -11.41 0.02
C GLN A 413 18.35 -11.97 -1.28
N LEU A 414 17.29 -11.36 -1.78
CA LEU A 414 16.59 -11.78 -2.99
C LEU A 414 16.59 -10.66 -4.04
N HIS A 415 16.80 -11.00 -5.30
CA HIS A 415 16.68 -10.06 -6.42
C HIS A 415 15.43 -10.39 -7.23
N TYR A 416 14.63 -9.37 -7.51
CA TYR A 416 13.43 -9.45 -8.35
C TYR A 416 13.73 -10.10 -9.70
N GLU A 417 14.83 -9.70 -10.33
CA GLU A 417 15.26 -10.20 -11.64
C GLU A 417 15.55 -11.71 -11.60
N SER A 418 16.15 -12.22 -10.53
CA SER A 418 16.35 -13.66 -10.34
C SER A 418 15.02 -14.39 -10.22
N MET A 419 14.09 -13.85 -9.41
CA MET A 419 12.78 -14.46 -9.18
C MET A 419 11.93 -14.53 -10.45
N VAL A 420 11.94 -13.49 -11.29
CA VAL A 420 11.17 -13.50 -12.55
C VAL A 420 11.82 -14.32 -13.65
N ASN A 421 13.16 -14.48 -13.63
CA ASN A 421 13.88 -15.28 -14.62
C ASN A 421 13.88 -16.77 -14.30
N ASN A 422 13.85 -17.15 -13.01
CA ASN A 422 13.81 -18.55 -12.60
C ASN A 422 13.04 -18.72 -11.29
N GLN A 423 11.71 -18.64 -11.39
CA GLN A 423 10.81 -18.76 -10.25
C GLN A 423 11.03 -20.06 -9.46
N THR A 424 11.13 -21.20 -10.13
CA THR A 424 11.27 -22.50 -9.44
C THR A 424 12.53 -22.56 -8.57
N LEU A 425 13.65 -22.06 -9.07
CA LEU A 425 14.90 -22.03 -8.30
C LEU A 425 14.78 -21.12 -7.07
N GLU A 426 14.31 -19.89 -7.27
CA GLU A 426 14.23 -18.93 -6.17
C GLU A 426 13.16 -19.32 -5.14
N THR A 427 12.00 -19.86 -5.57
CA THR A 427 10.99 -20.41 -4.65
C THR A 427 11.56 -21.52 -3.78
N LYS A 428 12.31 -22.48 -4.36
CA LYS A 428 12.95 -23.55 -3.57
C LYS A 428 13.93 -22.99 -2.54
N ARG A 429 14.78 -22.05 -2.95
CA ARG A 429 15.76 -21.38 -2.08
C ARG A 429 15.08 -20.62 -0.94
N ILE A 430 13.96 -19.96 -1.20
CA ILE A 430 13.19 -19.24 -0.18
C ILE A 430 12.56 -20.22 0.81
N LEU A 431 11.93 -21.30 0.32
CA LEU A 431 11.31 -22.31 1.20
C LEU A 431 12.36 -23.04 2.05
N GLU A 432 13.53 -23.34 1.49
CA GLU A 432 14.67 -23.90 2.24
C GLU A 432 15.13 -22.94 3.36
N PHE A 433 15.25 -21.64 3.08
CA PHE A 433 15.55 -20.63 4.10
C PHE A 433 14.51 -20.57 5.23
N LEU A 434 13.23 -20.80 4.90
CA LEU A 434 12.13 -20.85 5.86
C LEU A 434 11.99 -22.21 6.56
N ASN A 435 12.76 -23.22 6.17
CA ASN A 435 12.60 -24.62 6.57
C ASN A 435 11.18 -25.14 6.28
N LEU A 436 10.73 -24.91 5.05
CA LEU A 436 9.47 -25.38 4.51
C LEU A 436 9.73 -26.38 3.38
N ASP A 437 8.87 -27.39 3.27
CA ASP A 437 8.88 -28.30 2.13
C ASP A 437 8.50 -27.57 0.84
N PHE A 438 8.98 -28.06 -0.30
CA PHE A 438 8.60 -27.48 -1.58
C PHE A 438 7.14 -27.80 -1.91
N ASP A 439 6.34 -26.75 -2.14
CA ASP A 439 4.96 -26.85 -2.62
C ASP A 439 4.82 -26.24 -4.03
N GLU A 440 4.28 -27.02 -4.97
CA GLU A 440 4.06 -26.58 -6.36
C GLU A 440 3.02 -25.47 -6.50
N ASN A 441 2.12 -25.29 -5.53
CA ASN A 441 1.14 -24.21 -5.51
C ASN A 441 1.83 -22.84 -5.54
N CYS A 442 3.02 -22.71 -4.96
CA CYS A 442 3.82 -21.49 -5.04
C CYS A 442 4.19 -21.09 -6.48
N LEU A 443 4.25 -22.05 -7.41
CA LEU A 443 4.48 -21.77 -8.83
C LEU A 443 3.21 -21.25 -9.54
N ARG A 444 2.04 -21.54 -8.98
CA ARG A 444 0.71 -21.16 -9.47
C ARG A 444 0.12 -19.95 -8.73
N PHE A 445 0.97 -19.04 -8.25
CA PHE A 445 0.55 -17.83 -7.51
C PHE A 445 -0.52 -16.97 -8.20
N HIS A 446 -0.59 -17.00 -9.53
CA HIS A 446 -1.57 -16.27 -10.32
C HIS A 446 -2.99 -16.84 -10.23
N GLU A 447 -3.14 -18.05 -9.68
CA GLU A 447 -4.42 -18.69 -9.34
C GLU A 447 -4.88 -18.33 -7.91
N SER A 448 -4.15 -17.46 -7.21
CA SER A 448 -4.51 -17.06 -5.83
C SER A 448 -5.77 -16.20 -5.78
N ASP A 449 -6.74 -16.63 -4.98
CA ASP A 449 -7.95 -15.87 -4.67
C ASP A 449 -7.73 -14.81 -3.57
N THR A 450 -6.54 -14.77 -2.97
CA THR A 450 -6.23 -14.00 -1.74
C THR A 450 -5.40 -12.72 -2.01
N VAL A 451 -5.26 -12.31 -3.26
CA VAL A 451 -4.46 -11.13 -3.61
C VAL A 451 -5.10 -9.86 -3.05
N ALA A 452 -4.55 -9.34 -1.94
CA ALA A 452 -4.93 -8.04 -1.39
C ALA A 452 -4.83 -6.93 -2.44
N ALA A 453 -5.79 -5.99 -2.47
CA ALA A 453 -5.83 -4.92 -3.47
C ALA A 453 -4.70 -3.89 -3.26
N THR A 454 -3.62 -4.05 -4.01
CA THR A 454 -2.50 -3.12 -4.14
C THR A 454 -2.40 -2.65 -5.59
N VAL A 455 -1.61 -1.61 -5.84
CA VAL A 455 -1.28 -1.14 -7.20
C VAL A 455 -0.64 -2.27 -8.05
N SER A 456 -0.13 -3.33 -7.42
CA SER A 456 0.42 -4.53 -8.10
C SER A 456 -0.60 -5.65 -8.36
N SER A 457 -1.84 -5.60 -7.88
CA SER A 457 -2.71 -6.81 -7.84
C SER A 457 -3.03 -7.37 -9.23
N LYS A 458 -3.39 -6.51 -10.19
CA LYS A 458 -3.58 -6.93 -11.60
C LYS A 458 -2.30 -7.52 -12.22
N GLN A 459 -1.11 -7.21 -11.70
CA GLN A 459 0.16 -7.77 -12.18
C GLN A 459 0.44 -9.17 -11.65
N VAL A 460 0.01 -9.48 -10.41
CA VAL A 460 0.25 -10.79 -9.78
C VAL A 460 -0.84 -11.82 -10.10
N GLN A 461 -1.96 -11.38 -10.68
CA GLN A 461 -2.99 -12.24 -11.30
C GLN A 461 -2.62 -12.77 -12.69
N GLN A 462 -1.35 -12.61 -13.10
CA GLN A 462 -0.85 -13.12 -14.38
C GLN A 462 0.29 -14.11 -14.10
N PRO A 463 0.44 -15.17 -14.92
CA PRO A 463 1.61 -16.04 -14.86
C PRO A 463 2.91 -15.24 -14.90
N MET A 464 3.99 -15.78 -14.32
CA MET A 464 5.28 -15.08 -14.26
C MET A 464 5.72 -14.54 -15.63
N TYR A 465 6.10 -13.27 -15.67
CA TYR A 465 6.60 -12.60 -16.87
C TYR A 465 7.78 -11.69 -16.54
N ASN A 466 8.71 -11.54 -17.49
CA ASN A 466 9.95 -10.78 -17.30
C ASN A 466 9.94 -9.40 -17.97
N THR A 467 8.83 -8.98 -18.59
CA THR A 467 8.75 -7.71 -19.35
C THR A 467 8.96 -6.44 -18.49
N SER A 468 8.96 -6.60 -17.17
CA SER A 468 9.20 -5.53 -16.20
C SER A 468 10.67 -5.35 -15.85
N ALA A 469 11.53 -6.31 -16.19
CA ALA A 469 12.99 -6.20 -16.06
C ALA A 469 13.56 -5.51 -17.31
N GLY A 470 14.42 -4.52 -17.13
CA GLY A 470 14.98 -3.71 -18.22
C GLY A 470 13.98 -2.72 -18.84
N ARG A 471 12.79 -2.53 -18.25
CA ARG A 471 11.78 -1.59 -18.75
C ARG A 471 12.32 -0.16 -18.76
N TRP A 472 13.23 0.17 -17.83
CA TRP A 472 13.84 1.49 -17.74
C TRP A 472 14.52 1.96 -19.03
N GLN A 473 15.03 1.05 -19.86
CA GLN A 473 15.70 1.37 -21.13
C GLN A 473 14.77 2.13 -22.10
N ARG A 474 13.46 1.84 -22.06
CA ARG A 474 12.45 2.56 -22.87
C ARG A 474 12.31 4.03 -22.47
N TYR A 475 12.72 4.34 -21.24
CA TYR A 475 12.62 5.66 -20.62
C TYR A 475 13.98 6.31 -20.42
N GLU A 476 15.09 5.71 -20.89
CA GLU A 476 16.46 6.15 -20.60
C GLU A 476 16.68 7.65 -20.79
N LYS A 477 16.15 8.24 -21.88
CA LYS A 477 16.22 9.69 -22.16
C LYS A 477 15.60 10.58 -21.08
N HIS A 478 14.65 10.06 -20.31
CA HIS A 478 13.95 10.78 -19.24
C HIS A 478 14.62 10.58 -17.88
N LEU A 479 15.60 9.67 -17.76
CA LEU A 479 16.18 9.22 -16.50
C LEU A 479 17.57 9.78 -16.21
N LEU A 480 18.03 10.78 -16.97
CA LEU A 480 19.41 11.27 -16.88
C LEU A 480 19.83 11.65 -15.45
N VAL A 481 18.94 12.28 -14.66
CA VAL A 481 19.20 12.62 -13.26
C VAL A 481 19.37 11.36 -12.40
N LEU A 482 18.47 10.38 -12.55
CA LEU A 482 18.56 9.12 -11.83
C LEU A 482 19.80 8.31 -12.21
N ILE A 483 20.16 8.28 -13.49
CA ILE A 483 21.36 7.58 -13.99
C ILE A 483 22.62 8.20 -13.36
N ASP A 484 22.74 9.53 -13.37
CA ASP A 484 23.87 10.23 -12.75
C ASP A 484 23.96 9.94 -11.24
N ARG A 485 22.85 10.07 -10.51
CA ARG A 485 22.82 9.88 -9.06
C ARG A 485 23.02 8.43 -8.61
N LEU A 486 22.63 7.47 -9.44
CA LEU A 486 22.68 6.04 -9.10
C LEU A 486 23.83 5.30 -9.79
N ASP A 487 24.74 5.98 -10.52
CA ASP A 487 25.85 5.36 -11.27
C ASP A 487 26.67 4.36 -10.44
N PHE A 488 26.96 4.68 -9.18
CA PHE A 488 27.66 3.76 -8.26
C PHE A 488 26.93 2.42 -8.09
N TRP A 489 25.59 2.44 -8.07
CA TRP A 489 24.73 1.28 -7.85
C TRP A 489 24.30 0.57 -9.15
N LEU A 490 24.70 1.10 -10.30
CA LEU A 490 24.44 0.53 -11.62
C LEU A 490 25.58 -0.36 -12.13
N ARG A 491 26.77 -0.22 -11.52
CA ARG A 491 27.98 -1.00 -11.82
C ARG A 491 28.05 -2.23 -10.93
#